data_AF-A0AAP1WEY1-F1
#
_entry.id   AF-A0AAP1WEY1-F1
#
_cell.length_a   1.000
_cell.length_b   1.000
_cell.length_c   1.000
_cell.angle_alpha   90.00
_cell.angle_beta   90.00
_cell.angle_gamma   90.00
#
_symmetry.space_group_name_H-M   'P 1'
#
loop_
_entity.id
_entity.type
_entity.pdbx_description
1 polymer ?
#
loop_
_entity_poly.entity_id
_entity_poly.type
_entity_poly.pdbx_seq_one_letter_code
_entity_poly.pdbx_strand_id
1 'polypeptide(L)'
;YLMFFFAINIGGALQPIFDKGSSAIFIDGIQWLGIRFGLPDWLTVFLAQGIGGGVNTVLPLVPQIGLMYLFLSLLEDSGYMARAAFVMDRLMQALGLPGKSFVPL
;
A
#
# COMPACT_ATOMS: atom_id res chain seq x y z
N TYR A 1 -6.12 -11.69 10.94
CA TYR A 1 -7.32 -10.84 10.87
C TYR A 1 -7.10 -9.47 11.51
N LEU A 2 -6.72 -9.39 12.79
CA LEU A 2 -6.47 -8.11 13.48
C LEU A 2 -5.45 -7.21 12.77
N MET A 3 -4.31 -7.76 12.35
CA MET A 3 -3.30 -7.01 11.60
C MET A 3 -3.86 -6.38 10.31
N PHE A 4 -4.64 -7.14 9.56
CA PHE A 4 -5.27 -6.67 8.33
C PHE A 4 -6.34 -5.60 8.61
N PHE A 5 -7.12 -5.78 9.69
CA PHE A 5 -8.09 -4.79 10.14
C PHE A 5 -7.42 -3.45 10.50
N PHE A 6 -6.30 -3.48 11.24
CA PHE A 6 -5.54 -2.27 11.57
C PHE A 6 -4.88 -1.65 10.34
N ALA A 7 -4.24 -2.45 9.48
CA ALA A 7 -3.63 -1.97 8.24
C ALA A 7 -4.64 -1.21 7.37
N ILE A 8 -5.83 -1.81 7.15
CA ILE A 8 -6.86 -1.22 6.31
C ILE A 8 -7.52 0.00 6.94
N ASN A 9 -7.83 -0.02 8.24
CA ASN A 9 -8.47 1.12 8.89
C ASN A 9 -7.53 2.32 8.97
N ILE A 10 -6.27 2.09 9.35
CA ILE A 10 -5.30 3.17 9.49
C ILE A 10 -4.89 3.68 8.10
N GLY A 11 -4.65 2.79 7.14
CA GLY A 11 -4.31 3.17 5.77
C GLY A 11 -5.45 3.91 5.08
N GLY A 12 -6.69 3.45 5.28
CA GLY A 12 -7.90 4.14 4.84
C GLY A 12 -8.10 5.51 5.50
N ALA A 13 -7.73 5.67 6.78
CA ALA A 13 -7.76 6.97 7.44
C ALA A 13 -6.73 7.97 6.89
N LEU A 14 -5.59 7.49 6.39
CA LEU A 14 -4.55 8.31 5.75
C LEU A 14 -4.84 8.59 4.27
N GLN A 15 -5.57 7.70 3.59
CA GLN A 15 -5.97 7.83 2.19
C GLN A 15 -6.49 9.23 1.80
N PRO A 16 -7.42 9.89 2.53
CA PRO A 16 -7.93 11.21 2.14
C PRO A 16 -6.87 12.32 2.17
N ILE A 17 -5.81 12.19 2.96
CA ILE A 17 -4.70 13.16 2.98
C ILE A 17 -3.90 13.05 1.69
N PHE A 18 -3.60 11.82 1.26
CA PHE A 18 -2.89 11.55 0.00
C PHE A 18 -3.73 11.91 -1.22
N ASP A 19 -5.03 11.67 -1.17
CA ASP A 19 -5.96 12.07 -2.24
C ASP A 19 -6.00 13.60 -2.39
N LYS A 20 -6.36 14.33 -1.32
CA LYS A 20 -6.43 15.79 -1.36
C LYS A 20 -5.07 16.43 -1.65
N GLY A 21 -4.00 15.90 -1.08
CA GLY A 21 -2.64 16.39 -1.33
C GLY A 21 -2.20 16.19 -2.77
N SER A 22 -2.47 15.01 -3.35
CA SER A 22 -2.13 14.74 -4.76
C SER A 22 -2.98 15.55 -5.72
N SER A 23 -4.28 15.73 -5.44
CA SER A 23 -5.16 16.59 -6.21
C SER A 23 -4.67 18.04 -6.21
N ALA A 24 -4.36 18.58 -5.03
CA ALA A 24 -3.87 19.95 -4.89
C ALA A 24 -2.55 20.20 -5.63
N ILE A 25 -1.61 19.24 -5.59
CA ILE A 25 -0.28 19.41 -6.19
C ILE A 25 -0.33 19.15 -7.70
N PHE A 26 -0.91 18.03 -8.13
CA PHE A 26 -0.82 17.55 -9.51
C PHE A 26 -1.97 18.00 -10.39
N ILE A 27 -3.14 18.32 -9.84
CA ILE A 27 -4.27 18.80 -10.63
C ILE A 27 -4.33 20.33 -10.50
N ASP A 28 -4.62 20.82 -9.31
CA ASP A 28 -4.83 22.25 -9.08
C ASP A 28 -3.53 23.04 -9.29
N GLY A 29 -2.39 22.51 -8.85
CA GLY A 29 -1.08 23.10 -9.06
C GLY A 29 -0.71 23.22 -10.55
N ILE A 30 -0.99 22.19 -11.35
CA ILE A 30 -0.73 22.23 -12.80
C ILE A 30 -1.68 23.21 -13.49
N GLN A 31 -2.95 23.27 -13.10
CA GLN A 31 -3.90 24.25 -13.62
C GLN A 31 -3.46 25.68 -13.31
N TRP A 32 -3.05 25.93 -12.07
CA TRP A 32 -2.57 27.24 -11.65
C TRP A 32 -1.33 27.69 -12.43
N LEU A 33 -0.37 26.78 -12.64
CA LEU A 33 0.81 27.04 -13.47
C LEU A 33 0.42 27.30 -14.94
N GLY A 34 -0.50 26.52 -15.49
CA GLY A 34 -0.97 26.70 -16.86
C GLY A 34 -1.55 28.09 -17.11
N ILE A 35 -2.38 28.57 -16.19
CA ILE A 35 -2.93 29.93 -16.24
C ILE A 35 -1.83 30.98 -16.07
N ARG A 36 -0.86 30.76 -15.16
CA ARG A 36 0.21 31.73 -14.89
C ARG A 36 1.18 31.91 -16.06
N PHE A 37 1.46 30.84 -16.78
CA PHE A 37 2.36 30.85 -17.95
C PHE A 37 1.64 31.10 -19.27
N GLY A 38 0.31 31.23 -19.27
CA GLY A 38 -0.48 31.45 -20.49
C GLY A 38 -0.45 30.26 -21.44
N LEU A 39 -0.39 29.04 -20.89
CA LEU A 39 -0.45 27.82 -21.70
C LEU A 39 -1.83 27.66 -22.34
N PRO A 40 -1.93 27.00 -23.50
CA PRO A 40 -3.21 26.67 -24.10
C PRO A 40 -4.06 25.79 -23.18
N ASP A 41 -5.36 26.10 -23.06
CA ASP A 41 -6.28 25.38 -22.17
C ASP A 41 -6.27 23.86 -22.38
N TRP A 42 -6.22 23.41 -23.63
CA TRP A 42 -6.20 21.97 -23.96
C TRP A 42 -4.97 21.26 -23.38
N LEU A 43 -3.81 21.93 -23.36
CA LEU A 43 -2.57 21.37 -22.83
C LEU A 43 -2.60 21.34 -21.31
N THR A 44 -3.10 22.41 -20.68
CA THR A 44 -3.26 22.48 -19.22
C THR A 44 -4.25 21.43 -18.72
N VAL A 45 -5.38 21.23 -19.41
CA VAL A 45 -6.36 20.19 -19.06
C VAL A 45 -5.76 18.79 -19.26
N PHE A 46 -5.05 18.55 -20.36
CA PHE A 46 -4.39 17.26 -20.59
C PHE A 46 -3.36 16.92 -19.50
N LEU A 47 -2.53 17.88 -19.10
CA LEU A 47 -1.53 17.67 -18.05
C LEU A 47 -2.18 17.52 -16.67
N ALA A 48 -3.12 18.39 -16.31
CA ALA A 48 -3.74 18.37 -14.99
C ALA A 48 -4.71 17.19 -14.82
N GLN A 49 -5.66 17.00 -15.73
CA GLN A 49 -6.67 15.94 -15.60
C GLN A 49 -6.21 14.60 -16.17
N GLY A 50 -5.38 14.60 -17.22
CA GLY A 50 -4.83 13.36 -17.76
C GLY A 50 -3.73 12.80 -16.86
N ILE A 51 -2.59 13.50 -16.77
CA ILE A 51 -1.45 13.03 -15.99
C ILE A 51 -1.72 13.19 -14.48
N GLY A 52 -2.11 14.39 -14.04
CA GLY A 52 -2.36 14.65 -12.62
C GLY A 52 -3.51 13.83 -12.05
N GLY A 53 -4.59 13.66 -12.83
CA GLY A 53 -5.68 12.74 -12.50
C GLY A 53 -5.19 11.29 -12.39
N GLY A 54 -4.38 10.82 -13.34
CA GLY A 54 -3.77 9.49 -13.28
C GLY A 54 -2.94 9.27 -12.00
N VAL A 55 -2.09 10.24 -11.65
CA VAL A 55 -1.27 10.19 -10.41
C VAL A 55 -2.14 10.18 -9.16
N ASN A 56 -3.20 11.01 -9.13
CA ASN A 56 -4.16 11.05 -8.03
C ASN A 56 -4.90 9.72 -7.84
N THR A 57 -5.11 8.90 -8.87
CA THR A 57 -5.71 7.57 -8.66
C THR A 57 -4.80 6.58 -7.92
N VAL A 58 -3.47 6.71 -8.07
CA VAL A 58 -2.50 5.74 -7.54
C VAL A 58 -1.98 6.15 -6.16
N LEU A 59 -1.72 7.44 -5.93
CA LEU A 59 -1.14 7.95 -4.68
C LEU A 59 -1.93 7.57 -3.41
N PRO A 60 -3.27 7.60 -3.39
CA PRO A 60 -4.06 7.21 -2.22
C PRO A 60 -3.91 5.73 -1.84
N LEU A 61 -3.42 4.86 -2.75
CA LEU A 61 -3.15 3.45 -2.46
C LEU A 61 -1.83 3.24 -1.70
N VAL A 62 -0.89 4.19 -1.79
CA VAL A 62 0.43 4.12 -1.16
C VAL A 62 0.36 3.94 0.37
N PRO A 63 -0.42 4.73 1.14
CA PRO A 63 -0.50 4.54 2.59
C PRO A 63 -1.05 3.15 2.96
N GLN A 64 -2.02 2.64 2.20
CA GLN A 64 -2.60 1.31 2.44
C GLN A 64 -1.57 0.20 2.24
N ILE A 65 -0.86 0.21 1.12
CA ILE A 65 0.17 -0.78 0.79
C ILE A 65 1.35 -0.66 1.77
N GLY A 66 1.77 0.57 2.07
CA GLY A 66 2.86 0.85 3.00
C GLY A 66 2.58 0.36 4.41
N LEU A 67 1.37 0.58 4.94
CA LEU A 67 0.96 0.04 6.24
C LEU A 67 0.87 -1.48 6.22
N MET A 68 0.38 -2.08 5.13
CA MET A 68 0.38 -3.53 5.00
C MET A 68 1.79 -4.10 5.08
N TYR A 69 2.75 -3.53 4.33
CA TYR A 69 4.14 -3.94 4.37
C TYR A 69 4.81 -3.70 5.72
N LEU A 70 4.54 -2.55 6.36
CA LEU A 70 5.04 -2.24 7.70
C LEU A 70 4.58 -3.30 8.70
N PHE A 71 3.29 -3.64 8.71
CA PHE A 71 2.77 -4.65 9.61
C PHE A 71 3.29 -6.05 9.30
N LEU A 72 3.49 -6.39 8.02
CA LEU A 72 4.12 -7.66 7.63
C LEU A 72 5.57 -7.75 8.11
N SER A 73 6.36 -6.68 7.92
CA SER A 73 7.75 -6.59 8.40
C SER A 73 7.83 -6.64 9.92
N LEU A 74 6.93 -5.97 10.64
CA LEU A 74 6.85 -6.08 12.10
C LEU A 74 6.50 -7.51 12.56
N LEU A 75 5.65 -8.21 11.80
CA LEU A 75 5.28 -9.60 12.09
C LEU A 75 6.47 -10.54 11.81
N GLU A 76 7.24 -10.27 10.76
CA GLU A 76 8.50 -10.95 10.46
C GLU A 76 9.53 -10.75 11.59
N ASP A 77 9.79 -9.51 11.99
CA ASP A 77 10.78 -9.13 13.02
C ASP A 77 10.37 -9.57 14.44
N SER A 78 9.07 -9.68 14.72
CA SER A 78 8.56 -10.20 16.01
C SER A 78 8.84 -11.71 16.21
N GLY A 79 9.47 -12.36 15.23
CA GLY A 79 9.71 -13.79 15.24
C GLY A 79 8.42 -14.59 15.04
N TYR A 80 7.38 -14.00 14.43
CA TYR A 80 6.17 -14.73 14.11
C TYR A 80 6.44 -15.79 13.03
N MET A 81 7.40 -15.60 12.13
CA MET A 81 7.86 -16.67 11.24
C MET A 81 8.54 -17.81 12.02
N ALA A 82 9.36 -17.49 13.04
CA ALA A 82 9.98 -18.50 13.89
C ALA A 82 8.97 -19.23 14.80
N ARG A 83 7.99 -18.52 15.38
CA ARG A 83 6.95 -19.10 16.25
C ARG A 83 5.81 -19.75 15.47
N ALA A 84 5.42 -19.24 14.30
CA ALA A 84 4.41 -19.86 13.45
C ALA A 84 4.97 -21.10 12.77
N ALA A 85 6.26 -21.13 12.40
CA ALA A 85 6.93 -22.36 12.01
C ALA A 85 6.91 -23.37 13.16
N PHE A 86 7.20 -22.96 14.40
CA PHE A 86 7.15 -23.86 15.56
C PHE A 86 5.72 -24.33 15.92
N VAL A 87 4.72 -23.47 15.79
CA VAL A 87 3.31 -23.82 16.03
C VAL A 87 2.78 -24.71 14.91
N MET A 88 3.11 -24.44 13.64
CA MET A 88 2.75 -25.32 12.53
C MET A 88 3.49 -26.65 12.58
N ASP A 89 4.76 -26.66 12.96
CA ASP A 89 5.52 -27.90 13.16
C ASP A 89 4.90 -28.75 14.28
N ARG A 90 4.48 -28.12 15.37
CA ARG A 90 3.76 -28.79 16.47
C ARG A 90 2.35 -29.25 16.08
N LEU A 91 1.65 -28.50 15.22
CA LEU A 91 0.30 -28.83 14.72
C LEU A 91 0.37 -29.96 13.66
N MET A 92 1.39 -29.95 12.78
CA MET A 92 1.69 -31.02 11.83
C MET A 92 2.13 -32.31 12.52
N GLN A 93 2.95 -32.21 13.57
CA GLN A 93 3.30 -33.34 14.44
C GLN A 93 2.08 -33.87 15.22
N ALA A 94 1.21 -32.99 15.72
CA ALA A 94 -0.02 -33.39 16.41
C ALA A 94 -1.07 -34.03 15.48
N LEU A 95 -1.09 -33.65 14.20
CA LEU A 95 -1.90 -34.29 13.16
C LEU A 95 -1.28 -35.58 12.60
N GLY A 96 -0.14 -36.02 13.14
CA GLY A 96 0.46 -37.33 12.84
C GLY A 96 1.09 -37.44 11.45
N LEU A 97 1.39 -36.32 10.79
CA LEU A 97 2.08 -36.34 9.50
C LEU A 97 3.60 -36.53 9.74
N PRO A 98 4.20 -37.65 9.29
CA PRO A 98 5.60 -37.92 9.54
C PRO A 98 6.51 -36.94 8.79
N GLY A 99 7.28 -36.15 9.55
CA GLY A 99 8.27 -35.19 9.08
C GLY A 99 9.52 -35.81 8.44
N LYS A 100 9.37 -36.63 7.38
CA LYS A 100 10.48 -37.15 6.56
C LYS A 100 10.17 -37.28 5.06
N SER A 101 9.56 -36.26 4.47
CA SER A 101 9.39 -36.07 3.01
C SER A 101 8.76 -34.69 2.81
N PHE A 102 9.47 -33.57 2.63
CA PHE A 102 10.44 -33.28 1.58
C PHE A 102 11.37 -32.16 2.06
N VAL A 103 12.56 -32.53 2.53
CA VAL A 103 13.79 -31.84 2.11
C VAL A 103 14.65 -32.98 1.56
N PRO A 104 14.81 -33.03 0.23
CA PRO A 104 16.00 -32.40 -0.33
C PRO A 104 15.78 -31.69 -1.68
N LEU A 105 16.60 -30.65 -1.89
CA LEU A 105 16.79 -29.75 -3.04
C LEU A 105 16.07 -28.40 -2.92
#